data_AF-A0A510PQX4-F1
#
_entry.id   AF-A0A510PQX4-F1
#
_cell.length_a   1.000
_cell.length_b   1.000
_cell.length_c   1.000
_cell.angle_alpha   90.00
_cell.angle_beta   90.00
_cell.angle_gamma   90.00
#
_symmetry.space_group_name_H-M   'P 1'
#
loop_
_entity.id
_entity.type
_entity.pdbx_description
1 polymer ?
#
loop_
_entity_poly.entity_id
_entity_poly.type
_entity_poly.pdbx_seq_one_letter_code
_entity_poly.pdbx_strand_id
1 'polypeptide(L)'
;MPNTLYTLTTNLTLESALTLDPDIISALQQATLLISGKLQQFADDSAFDDKIQVAFGTAVNTDELQSQWQAGDLSGFPLIEIVSGNDLNGANGAYAIANNRIYLSYEFLSQNLGNLGAIVALLLEEYGHYVDGVLNSTDAPGDEGAIFASLVLGESLSEEALAYMKAEDR
;
A
#
# COMPACT_ATOMS: atom_id res chain seq x y z
N MET A 1 -15.18 -16.00 -15.04
CA MET A 1 -14.03 -16.90 -15.31
C MET A 1 -13.15 -16.87 -14.06
N PRO A 2 -12.39 -17.91 -13.73
CA PRO A 2 -11.43 -17.81 -12.64
C PRO A 2 -10.38 -16.73 -12.96
N ASN A 3 -9.87 -16.05 -11.92
CA ASN A 3 -8.82 -15.06 -12.09
C ASN A 3 -7.55 -15.70 -12.66
N THR A 4 -6.86 -14.96 -13.52
CA THR A 4 -5.50 -15.31 -13.97
C THR A 4 -4.51 -14.83 -12.91
N LEU A 5 -3.57 -15.70 -12.53
CA LEU A 5 -2.50 -15.37 -11.60
C LEU A 5 -1.25 -14.89 -12.35
N TYR A 6 -0.63 -13.82 -11.86
CA TYR A 6 0.64 -13.31 -12.36
C TYR A 6 1.63 -13.15 -11.20
N THR A 7 2.86 -13.58 -11.42
CA THR A 7 3.94 -13.48 -10.43
C THR A 7 4.60 -12.10 -10.54
N LEU A 8 4.55 -11.33 -9.45
CA LEU A 8 5.27 -10.06 -9.34
C LEU A 8 6.69 -10.27 -8.81
N THR A 9 6.82 -11.07 -7.76
CA THR A 9 8.10 -11.48 -7.17
C THR A 9 8.00 -12.95 -6.72
N THR A 10 9.06 -13.51 -6.16
CA THR A 10 9.04 -14.87 -5.61
C THR A 10 7.92 -15.10 -4.58
N ASN A 11 7.55 -14.04 -3.83
CA ASN A 11 6.61 -14.13 -2.71
C ASN A 11 5.33 -13.29 -2.91
N LEU A 12 5.21 -12.59 -4.05
CA LEU A 12 4.05 -11.75 -4.33
C LEU A 12 3.42 -12.11 -5.68
N THR A 13 2.12 -12.39 -5.64
CA THR A 13 1.29 -12.66 -6.81
C THR A 13 0.15 -11.68 -6.90
N LEU A 14 -0.25 -11.37 -8.12
CA LEU A 14 -1.47 -10.62 -8.40
C LEU A 14 -2.46 -11.51 -9.15
N GLU A 15 -3.74 -11.18 -9.04
CA GLU A 15 -4.81 -11.83 -9.79
C GLU A 15 -5.61 -10.83 -10.61
N SER A 16 -6.19 -11.27 -11.73
CA SER A 16 -7.20 -10.48 -12.41
C SER A 16 -8.14 -11.34 -13.23
N ALA A 17 -9.42 -10.99 -13.23
CA ALA A 17 -10.38 -11.49 -14.21
C ALA A 17 -10.19 -10.86 -15.60
N LEU A 18 -9.48 -9.73 -15.67
CA LEU A 18 -9.18 -9.00 -16.90
C LEU A 18 -7.91 -9.55 -17.55
N THR A 19 -7.80 -9.39 -18.86
CA THR A 19 -6.53 -9.61 -19.56
C THR A 19 -5.64 -8.40 -19.32
N LEU A 20 -4.54 -8.57 -18.60
CA LEU A 20 -3.62 -7.48 -18.29
C LEU A 20 -2.62 -7.24 -19.42
N ASP A 21 -2.36 -5.96 -19.70
CA ASP A 21 -1.26 -5.54 -20.56
C ASP A 21 0.09 -5.93 -19.91
N PRO A 22 1.04 -6.53 -20.64
CA PRO A 22 2.40 -6.79 -20.15
C PRO A 22 3.10 -5.59 -19.51
N ASP A 23 2.80 -4.37 -19.96
CA ASP A 23 3.38 -3.14 -19.40
C ASP A 23 2.84 -2.85 -17.99
N ILE A 24 1.57 -3.18 -17.71
CA ILE A 24 0.99 -3.08 -16.36
C ILE A 24 1.69 -4.05 -15.42
N ILE A 25 1.91 -5.29 -15.86
CA ILE A 25 2.61 -6.31 -15.06
C ILE A 25 4.03 -5.83 -14.76
N SER A 26 4.73 -5.31 -15.77
CA SER A 26 6.10 -4.79 -15.62
C SER A 26 6.16 -3.57 -14.70
N ALA A 27 5.16 -2.69 -14.73
CA ALA A 27 5.06 -1.54 -13.83
C ALA A 27 4.83 -1.99 -12.37
N LEU A 28 3.94 -2.95 -12.13
CA LEU A 28 3.68 -3.49 -10.79
C LEU A 28 4.89 -4.25 -10.22
N GLN A 29 5.63 -4.97 -11.05
CA GLN A 29 6.89 -5.60 -10.65
C GLN A 29 7.92 -4.56 -10.18
N GLN A 30 8.08 -3.48 -10.94
CA GLN A 30 8.97 -2.38 -10.57
C GLN A 30 8.49 -1.64 -9.32
N ALA A 31 7.18 -1.39 -9.22
CA ALA A 31 6.58 -0.75 -8.05
C ALA A 31 6.83 -1.57 -6.79
N THR A 32 6.64 -2.90 -6.84
CA THR A 32 6.89 -3.81 -5.72
C THR A 32 8.35 -3.77 -5.25
N LEU A 33 9.30 -3.74 -6.20
CA LEU A 33 10.72 -3.64 -5.86
C LEU A 33 11.05 -2.29 -5.19
N LEU A 34 10.47 -1.20 -5.69
CA LEU A 34 10.63 0.12 -5.08
C LEU A 34 10.02 0.19 -3.68
N ILE A 35 8.81 -0.38 -3.50
CA ILE A 35 8.14 -0.47 -2.20
C ILE A 35 9.01 -1.22 -1.20
N SER A 36 9.56 -2.38 -1.57
CA SER A 36 10.48 -3.13 -0.70
C SER A 36 11.65 -2.25 -0.24
N GLY A 37 12.31 -1.53 -1.16
CA GLY A 37 13.44 -0.66 -0.81
C GLY A 37 13.04 0.55 0.03
N LYS A 38 11.83 1.09 -0.18
CA LYS A 38 11.29 2.20 0.61
C LYS A 38 10.91 1.77 2.03
N LEU A 39 10.28 0.61 2.18
CA LEU A 39 9.97 0.04 3.49
C LEU A 39 11.23 -0.31 4.27
N GLN A 40 12.26 -0.85 3.61
CA GLN A 40 13.58 -1.06 4.23
C GLN A 40 14.17 0.25 4.78
N GLN A 41 14.23 1.30 3.94
CA GLN A 41 14.73 2.62 4.36
C GLN A 41 13.91 3.22 5.49
N PHE A 42 12.58 3.08 5.44
CA PHE A 42 11.67 3.56 6.46
C PHE A 42 11.89 2.82 7.79
N ALA A 43 12.04 1.50 7.76
CA ALA A 43 12.26 0.67 8.94
C ALA A 43 13.65 0.89 9.60
N ASP A 44 14.65 1.30 8.82
CA ASP A 44 15.98 1.67 9.30
C ASP A 44 16.09 3.14 9.76
N ASP A 45 15.03 3.95 9.60
CA ASP A 45 15.02 5.33 10.03
C ASP A 45 15.03 5.44 11.55
N SER A 46 15.91 6.27 12.11
CA SER A 46 15.96 6.54 13.55
C SER A 46 14.66 7.12 14.13
N ALA A 47 13.81 7.71 13.28
CA ALA A 47 12.50 8.24 13.64
C ALA A 47 11.34 7.29 13.27
N PHE A 48 11.63 6.00 13.00
CA PHE A 48 10.63 5.00 12.62
C PHE A 48 9.43 4.97 13.58
N ASP A 49 9.69 4.83 14.88
CA ASP A 49 8.63 4.74 15.89
C ASP A 49 7.74 6.00 15.93
N ASP A 50 8.35 7.18 15.80
CA ASP A 50 7.62 8.45 15.76
C ASP A 50 6.74 8.53 14.51
N LYS A 51 7.25 8.11 13.35
CA LYS A 51 6.51 8.12 12.08
C LYS A 51 5.35 7.12 12.10
N ILE A 52 5.58 5.91 12.63
CA ILE A 52 4.51 4.92 12.85
C ILE A 52 3.41 5.51 13.73
N GLN A 53 3.76 6.19 14.82
CA GLN A 53 2.78 6.80 15.70
C GLN A 53 1.99 7.93 15.03
N VAL A 54 2.59 8.64 14.08
CA VAL A 54 1.89 9.68 13.31
C VAL A 54 0.77 9.09 12.46
N ALA A 55 1.01 7.95 11.80
CA ALA A 55 0.05 7.25 10.96
C ALA A 55 -0.97 6.45 11.80
N PHE A 56 -0.51 5.55 12.66
CA PHE A 56 -1.33 4.51 13.28
C PHE A 56 -1.64 4.75 14.77
N GLY A 57 -1.17 5.85 15.34
CA GLY A 57 -1.38 6.18 16.75
C GLY A 57 -0.40 5.50 17.72
N THR A 58 -0.63 5.70 19.02
CA THR A 58 0.31 5.28 20.08
C THR A 58 0.09 3.84 20.54
N ALA A 59 1.16 3.21 21.07
CA ALA A 59 1.14 1.87 21.70
C ALA A 59 0.99 0.66 20.77
N VAL A 60 1.37 0.81 19.50
CA VAL A 60 1.49 -0.30 18.55
C VAL A 60 2.80 -1.07 18.77
N ASN A 61 2.76 -2.41 18.72
CA ASN A 61 3.98 -3.22 18.69
C ASN A 61 4.38 -3.46 17.24
N THR A 62 5.49 -2.86 16.83
CA THR A 62 5.99 -2.90 15.45
C THR A 62 7.15 -3.86 15.24
N ASP A 63 7.63 -4.57 16.27
CA ASP A 63 8.89 -5.32 16.22
C ASP A 63 8.94 -6.31 15.04
N GLU A 64 7.84 -7.04 14.83
CA GLU A 64 7.74 -8.03 13.74
C GLU A 64 7.69 -7.36 12.37
N LEU A 65 6.84 -6.34 12.18
CA LEU A 65 6.72 -5.61 10.92
C LEU A 65 8.03 -4.89 10.56
N GLN A 66 8.66 -4.23 11.53
CA GLN A 66 9.94 -3.56 11.32
C GLN A 66 11.01 -4.56 10.89
N SER A 67 11.11 -5.71 11.57
CA SER A 67 12.07 -6.76 11.22
C SER A 67 11.82 -7.33 9.81
N GLN A 68 10.56 -7.55 9.44
CA GLN A 68 10.18 -7.99 8.09
C GLN A 68 10.58 -6.96 7.03
N TRP A 69 10.27 -5.68 7.27
CA TRP A 69 10.62 -4.61 6.36
C TRP A 69 12.12 -4.44 6.22
N GLN A 70 12.90 -4.49 7.30
CA GLN A 70 14.37 -4.46 7.24
C GLN A 70 14.95 -5.60 6.40
N ALA A 71 14.37 -6.80 6.52
CA ALA A 71 14.75 -7.95 5.70
C ALA A 71 14.33 -7.82 4.22
N GLY A 72 13.51 -6.82 3.86
CA GLY A 72 12.90 -6.71 2.54
C GLY A 72 11.88 -7.82 2.28
N ASP A 73 11.31 -8.38 3.34
CA ASP A 73 10.34 -9.46 3.25
C ASP A 73 8.93 -8.90 3.04
N LEU A 74 8.36 -9.18 1.86
CA LEU A 74 7.00 -8.84 1.48
C LEU A 74 6.06 -10.07 1.53
N SER A 75 6.45 -11.16 2.20
CA SER A 75 5.60 -12.34 2.34
C SER A 75 4.29 -12.08 3.08
N GLY A 76 4.26 -11.05 3.94
CA GLY A 76 3.06 -10.56 4.62
C GLY A 76 2.22 -9.57 3.82
N PHE A 77 2.55 -9.28 2.55
CA PHE A 77 1.78 -8.34 1.74
C PHE A 77 0.41 -8.94 1.35
N PRO A 78 -0.70 -8.19 1.42
CA PRO A 78 -2.02 -8.67 1.01
C PRO A 78 -2.05 -9.16 -0.44
N LEU A 79 -3.02 -10.01 -0.76
CA LEU A 79 -3.25 -10.39 -2.16
C LEU A 79 -3.65 -9.16 -2.97
N ILE A 80 -3.13 -9.04 -4.18
CA ILE A 80 -3.46 -7.94 -5.09
C ILE A 80 -4.41 -8.45 -6.16
N GLU A 81 -5.53 -7.77 -6.38
CA GLU A 81 -6.45 -8.04 -7.48
C GLU A 81 -6.68 -6.81 -8.34
N ILE A 82 -6.52 -6.97 -9.66
CA ILE A 82 -6.80 -5.90 -10.62
C ILE A 82 -8.24 -6.06 -11.12
N VAL A 83 -9.06 -5.04 -10.90
CA VAL A 83 -10.48 -4.99 -11.25
C VAL A 83 -10.77 -3.78 -12.13
N SER A 84 -11.98 -3.68 -12.68
CA SER A 84 -12.39 -2.42 -13.32
C SER A 84 -12.64 -1.37 -12.24
N GLY A 85 -12.32 -0.10 -12.52
CA GLY A 85 -12.60 1.02 -11.63
C GLY A 85 -14.10 1.19 -11.34
N ASN A 86 -14.98 0.68 -12.21
CA ASN A 86 -16.41 0.61 -11.92
C ASN A 86 -16.73 -0.30 -10.72
N ASP A 87 -15.97 -1.38 -10.52
CA ASP A 87 -16.12 -2.29 -9.39
C ASP A 87 -15.66 -1.63 -8.07
N LEU A 88 -14.85 -0.57 -8.18
CA LEU A 88 -14.37 0.26 -7.07
C LEU A 88 -15.17 1.56 -6.88
N ASN A 89 -16.34 1.69 -7.51
CA ASN A 89 -17.15 2.91 -7.50
C ASN A 89 -16.36 4.18 -7.89
N GLY A 90 -15.37 4.04 -8.77
CA GLY A 90 -14.50 5.13 -9.22
C GLY A 90 -13.25 5.38 -8.37
N ALA A 91 -13.02 4.61 -7.29
CA ALA A 91 -11.76 4.65 -6.57
C ALA A 91 -10.62 4.01 -7.39
N ASN A 92 -9.39 4.47 -7.16
CA ASN A 92 -8.20 3.95 -7.85
C ASN A 92 -7.67 2.68 -7.19
N GLY A 93 -7.86 2.54 -5.88
CA GLY A 93 -7.52 1.39 -5.08
C GLY A 93 -8.51 1.23 -3.92
N ALA A 94 -8.47 0.06 -3.29
CA ALA A 94 -9.13 -0.17 -1.99
C ALA A 94 -8.53 -1.40 -1.30
N TYR A 95 -8.27 -1.29 0.00
CA TYR A 95 -8.00 -2.44 0.86
C TYR A 95 -9.29 -2.98 1.46
N ALA A 96 -9.51 -4.28 1.29
CA ALA A 96 -10.65 -5.00 1.85
C ALA A 96 -10.21 -5.93 2.98
N ILE A 97 -10.53 -5.53 4.21
CA ILE A 97 -10.25 -6.31 5.43
C ILE A 97 -10.91 -7.70 5.36
N ALA A 98 -12.13 -7.79 4.82
CA ALA A 98 -12.95 -9.01 4.83
C ALA A 98 -12.28 -10.23 4.17
N ASN A 99 -11.37 -10.00 3.22
CA ASN A 99 -10.65 -11.05 2.50
C ASN A 99 -9.14 -10.78 2.38
N ASN A 100 -8.62 -9.82 3.16
CA ASN A 100 -7.23 -9.38 3.17
C ASN A 100 -6.67 -9.15 1.76
N ARG A 101 -7.25 -8.18 1.05
CA ARG A 101 -6.96 -7.96 -0.37
C ARG A 101 -6.88 -6.49 -0.72
N ILE A 102 -5.89 -6.14 -1.51
CA ILE A 102 -5.77 -4.85 -2.18
C ILE A 102 -6.36 -4.97 -3.57
N TYR A 103 -7.36 -4.17 -3.86
CA TYR A 103 -7.91 -4.00 -5.19
C TYR A 103 -7.30 -2.77 -5.86
N LEU A 104 -6.94 -2.88 -7.14
CA LEU A 104 -6.47 -1.76 -7.94
C LEU A 104 -7.27 -1.63 -9.22
N SER A 105 -7.58 -0.40 -9.60
CA SER A 105 -8.24 -0.10 -10.87
C SER A 105 -7.28 -0.33 -12.04
N TYR A 106 -7.74 -1.14 -12.99
CA TYR A 106 -7.07 -1.33 -14.28
C TYR A 106 -6.86 -0.01 -15.03
N GLU A 107 -7.87 0.87 -15.00
CA GLU A 107 -7.86 2.16 -15.67
C GLU A 107 -6.83 3.10 -15.04
N PHE A 108 -6.72 3.12 -13.71
CA PHE A 108 -5.67 3.88 -13.01
C PHE A 108 -4.27 3.41 -13.44
N LEU A 109 -4.02 2.09 -13.42
CA LEU A 109 -2.73 1.52 -13.80
C LEU A 109 -2.38 1.83 -15.26
N SER A 110 -3.35 1.69 -16.17
CA SER A 110 -3.17 1.98 -17.60
C SER A 110 -2.81 3.45 -17.85
N GLN A 111 -3.42 4.36 -17.10
CA GLN A 111 -3.15 5.80 -17.21
C GLN A 111 -1.80 6.21 -16.60
N ASN A 112 -1.29 5.44 -15.63
CA ASN A 112 -0.06 5.75 -14.88
C ASN A 112 1.15 4.89 -15.27
N LEU A 113 1.13 4.20 -16.41
CA LEU A 113 2.31 3.44 -16.90
C LEU A 113 3.57 4.30 -17.02
N GLY A 114 3.43 5.60 -17.33
CA GLY A 114 4.52 6.57 -17.36
C GLY A 114 4.83 7.26 -16.02
N ASN A 115 4.08 6.95 -14.96
CA ASN A 115 4.17 7.57 -13.64
C ASN A 115 4.20 6.50 -12.54
N LEU A 116 5.34 5.81 -12.44
CA LEU A 116 5.54 4.76 -11.44
C LEU A 116 5.37 5.24 -10.00
N GLY A 117 5.66 6.53 -9.73
CA GLY A 117 5.48 7.13 -8.40
C GLY A 117 4.03 7.11 -7.93
N ALA A 118 3.07 7.36 -8.83
CA ALA A 118 1.65 7.29 -8.49
C ALA A 118 1.19 5.85 -8.18
N ILE A 119 1.72 4.86 -8.90
CA ILE A 119 1.42 3.44 -8.63
C ILE A 119 1.99 3.02 -7.27
N VAL A 120 3.22 3.44 -6.97
CA VAL A 120 3.87 3.16 -5.67
C VAL A 120 3.12 3.82 -4.52
N ALA A 121 2.73 5.09 -4.67
CA ALA A 121 2.00 5.82 -3.64
C ALA A 121 0.66 5.14 -3.31
N LEU A 122 -0.14 4.83 -4.35
CA LEU A 122 -1.42 4.15 -4.16
C LEU A 122 -1.25 2.77 -3.51
N LEU A 123 -0.29 1.96 -3.97
CA LEU A 123 -0.04 0.65 -3.36
C LEU A 123 0.40 0.75 -1.90
N LEU A 124 1.19 1.75 -1.54
CA LEU A 124 1.59 1.99 -0.15
C LEU A 124 0.42 2.47 0.70
N GLU A 125 -0.49 3.26 0.15
CA GLU A 125 -1.72 3.71 0.82
C GLU A 125 -2.59 2.50 1.21
N GLU A 126 -2.90 1.64 0.24
CA GLU A 126 -3.69 0.43 0.50
C GLU A 126 -2.96 -0.59 1.38
N TYR A 127 -1.63 -0.66 1.28
CA TYR A 127 -0.83 -1.46 2.20
C TYR A 127 -0.83 -0.87 3.62
N GLY A 128 -0.88 0.46 3.75
CA GLY A 128 -0.97 1.14 5.03
C GLY A 128 -2.25 0.80 5.78
N HIS A 129 -3.40 0.73 5.10
CA HIS A 129 -4.65 0.25 5.70
C HIS A 129 -4.56 -1.20 6.20
N TYR A 130 -3.84 -2.07 5.47
CA TYR A 130 -3.53 -3.41 5.97
C TYR A 130 -2.66 -3.37 7.23
N VAL A 131 -1.61 -2.54 7.23
CA VAL A 131 -0.70 -2.39 8.37
C VAL A 131 -1.45 -1.88 9.60
N ASP A 132 -2.41 -0.97 9.44
CA ASP A 132 -3.25 -0.53 10.55
C ASP A 132 -4.01 -1.71 11.17
N GLY A 133 -4.66 -2.54 10.35
CA GLY A 133 -5.34 -3.74 10.83
C GLY A 133 -4.44 -4.81 11.47
N VAL A 134 -3.13 -4.78 11.19
CA VAL A 134 -2.13 -5.63 11.87
C VAL A 134 -1.74 -5.03 13.23
N LEU A 135 -1.56 -3.72 13.30
CA LEU A 135 -1.07 -3.02 14.48
C LEU A 135 -2.17 -2.71 15.50
N ASN A 136 -3.38 -2.46 15.01
CA ASN A 136 -4.50 -1.95 15.76
C ASN A 136 -5.70 -2.89 15.72
N SER A 137 -6.40 -2.97 16.86
CA SER A 137 -7.68 -3.70 16.96
C SER A 137 -8.89 -2.84 16.61
N THR A 138 -8.68 -1.54 16.51
CA THR A 138 -9.67 -0.53 16.13
C THR A 138 -8.97 0.38 15.15
N ASP A 139 -9.62 0.59 14.01
CA ASP A 139 -9.18 1.44 12.92
C ASP A 139 -8.66 2.79 13.41
N ALA A 140 -7.49 3.19 12.92
CA ALA A 140 -6.96 4.52 13.20
C ALA A 140 -7.84 5.59 12.54
N PRO A 141 -8.08 6.74 13.19
CA PRO A 141 -8.91 7.79 12.59
C PRO A 141 -8.18 8.50 11.46
N GLY A 142 -8.89 8.76 10.36
CA GLY A 142 -8.36 9.50 9.22
C GLY A 142 -8.13 8.61 8.01
N ASP A 143 -7.19 9.01 7.17
CA ASP A 143 -6.59 8.19 6.15
C ASP A 143 -5.15 7.82 6.55
N GLU A 144 -5.04 6.88 7.50
CA GLU A 144 -3.78 6.37 8.02
C GLU A 144 -2.94 5.69 6.94
N GLY A 145 -3.59 5.08 5.93
CA GLY A 145 -2.96 4.55 4.74
C GLY A 145 -2.18 5.61 3.97
N ALA A 146 -2.84 6.74 3.65
CA ALA A 146 -2.20 7.82 2.92
C ALA A 146 -1.11 8.52 3.75
N ILE A 147 -1.33 8.70 5.07
CA ILE A 147 -0.31 9.25 5.97
C ILE A 147 0.92 8.35 5.97
N PHE A 148 0.72 7.03 6.12
CA PHE A 148 1.79 6.05 6.07
C PHE A 148 2.54 6.09 4.73
N ALA A 149 1.83 6.13 3.61
CA ALA A 149 2.43 6.19 2.28
C ALA A 149 3.35 7.41 2.12
N SER A 150 2.88 8.60 2.50
CA SER A 150 3.70 9.82 2.46
C SER A 150 4.96 9.71 3.33
N LEU A 151 4.85 9.13 4.53
CA LEU A 151 6.00 8.96 5.44
C LEU A 151 7.04 7.97 4.91
N VAL A 152 6.59 6.85 4.32
CA VAL A 152 7.45 5.84 3.68
C VAL A 152 8.12 6.39 2.43
N LEU A 153 7.43 7.25 1.68
CA LEU A 153 7.99 7.94 0.52
C LEU A 153 9.03 9.01 0.90
N GLY A 154 9.06 9.42 2.17
CA GLY A 154 9.95 10.46 2.70
C GLY A 154 9.42 11.88 2.48
N GLU A 155 8.12 12.03 2.28
CA GLU A 155 7.46 13.31 2.11
C GLU A 155 7.39 14.07 3.44
N SER A 156 7.48 15.39 3.37
CA SER A 156 7.27 16.26 4.52
C SER A 156 5.81 16.70 4.54
N LEU A 157 5.02 16.13 5.45
CA LEU A 157 3.63 16.53 5.67
C LEU A 157 3.62 17.83 6.48
N SER A 158 2.97 18.87 5.96
CA SER A 158 2.68 20.07 6.77
C SER A 158 1.63 19.75 7.82
N GLU A 159 1.54 20.56 8.87
CA GLU A 159 0.51 20.39 9.90
C GLU A 159 -0.90 20.44 9.30
N GLU A 160 -1.13 21.29 8.30
CA GLU A 160 -2.41 21.41 7.61
C GLU A 160 -2.74 20.17 6.76
N ALA A 161 -1.75 19.64 6.02
CA ALA A 161 -1.94 18.43 5.22
C ALA A 161 -2.24 17.22 6.13
N LEU A 162 -1.48 17.07 7.21
CA LEU A 162 -1.70 16.02 8.19
C LEU A 162 -3.06 16.15 8.87
N ALA A 163 -3.47 17.36 9.25
CA ALA A 163 -4.77 17.61 9.86
C ALA A 163 -5.93 17.32 8.89
N TYR A 164 -5.75 17.59 7.60
CA TYR A 164 -6.72 17.25 6.56
C TYR A 164 -6.88 15.72 6.46
N MET A 165 -5.77 14.97 6.30
CA MET A 165 -5.80 13.51 6.17
C MET A 165 -6.37 12.84 7.43
N LYS A 166 -6.07 13.36 8.63
CA LYS A 166 -6.63 12.87 9.89
C LYS A 166 -8.14 13.14 10.08
N ALA A 167 -8.73 13.97 9.23
CA ALA A 167 -10.15 14.31 9.25
C ALA A 167 -10.95 13.59 8.15
N GLU A 168 -10.28 12.87 7.24
CA GLU A 168 -10.94 12.02 6.25
C GLU A 168 -11.56 10.79 6.94
N ASP A 169 -12.64 10.28 6.36
CA ASP A 169 -13.34 9.08 6.82
C ASP A 169 -13.28 8.09 5.66
N ARG A 170 -12.39 7.11 5.75
CA ARG A 170 -12.05 6.17 4.68
C ARG A 170 -12.20 4.73 5.12
#